data_AF-A0A538RJZ2-F1
#
_entry.id   AF-A0A538RJZ2-F1
#
_cell.length_a   1.000
_cell.length_b   1.000
_cell.length_c   1.000
_cell.angle_alpha   90.00
_cell.angle_beta   90.00
_cell.angle_gamma   90.00
#
_symmetry.space_group_name_H-M   'P 1'
#
loop_
_entity.id
_entity.type
_entity.pdbx_description
1 polymer ?
#
loop_
_entity_poly.entity_id
_entity_poly.type
_entity_poly.pdbx_seq_one_letter_code
_entity_poly.pdbx_strand_id
1 'polypeptide(L)'
;RDPASPIAIAPEKSRPHGHGAPSAAPSRGTGIAMVVIGLALACVWAYLRFGRPGVAGADASPPAVALLQHITVFVMAVFVGFQVVGNVTPALHTPLMSVTNAISGIIVVGGLIGSTGPLGASVGVAVVATLFATINIAGGFLVTRRMLAMFRK
;
A
#
# COMPACT_ATOMS: atom_id res chain seq x y z
N ARG A 1 58.61 -25.87 -10.13
CA ARG A 1 57.50 -25.20 -9.39
C ARG A 1 57.42 -23.80 -9.98
N ASP A 2 56.64 -23.65 -11.04
CA ASP A 2 56.39 -22.33 -11.64
C ASP A 2 55.46 -21.54 -10.72
N PRO A 3 55.75 -20.26 -10.41
CA PRO A 3 54.77 -19.40 -9.76
C PRO A 3 53.70 -19.03 -10.79
N ALA A 4 52.47 -19.41 -10.51
CA ALA A 4 51.31 -19.05 -11.33
C ALA A 4 51.23 -17.53 -11.53
N SER A 5 51.08 -17.12 -12.80
CA SER A 5 50.79 -15.75 -13.21
C SER A 5 49.54 -15.21 -12.48
N PRO A 6 49.55 -13.97 -11.95
CA PRO A 6 48.35 -13.36 -11.41
C PRO A 6 47.35 -13.16 -12.54
N ILE A 7 46.19 -13.83 -12.46
CA ILE A 7 45.07 -13.56 -13.35
C ILE A 7 44.64 -12.10 -13.11
N ALA A 8 44.98 -11.22 -14.05
CA ALA A 8 44.51 -9.85 -14.07
C ALA A 8 43.00 -9.87 -14.33
N ILE A 9 42.20 -9.72 -13.27
CA ILE A 9 40.77 -9.49 -13.39
C ILE A 9 40.61 -8.08 -13.99
N ALA A 10 40.20 -8.01 -15.25
CA ALA A 10 39.87 -6.75 -15.89
C ALA A 10 38.76 -6.06 -15.08
N PRO A 11 38.81 -4.73 -14.89
CA PRO A 11 37.74 -4.02 -14.21
C PRO A 11 36.44 -4.22 -14.99
N GLU A 12 35.44 -4.82 -14.34
CA GLU A 12 34.09 -4.89 -14.90
C GLU A 12 33.60 -3.45 -15.10
N LYS A 13 33.47 -3.06 -16.38
CA LYS A 13 32.94 -1.76 -16.77
C LYS A 13 31.55 -1.65 -16.15
N SER A 14 31.43 -0.84 -15.10
CA SER A 14 30.17 -0.58 -14.44
C SER A 14 29.17 -0.09 -15.49
N ARG A 15 28.18 -0.94 -15.78
CA ARG A 15 27.06 -0.53 -16.62
C ARG A 15 26.43 0.66 -15.89
N PRO A 16 26.19 1.80 -16.55
CA PRO A 16 25.51 2.89 -15.90
C PRO A 16 24.18 2.33 -15.41
N HIS A 17 24.01 2.28 -14.08
CA HIS A 17 22.72 2.00 -13.47
C HIS A 17 21.78 3.06 -14.03
N GLY A 18 20.95 2.63 -14.98
CA GLY A 18 19.94 3.44 -15.62
C GLY A 18 19.10 4.03 -14.51
N HIS A 19 19.35 5.30 -14.20
CA HIS A 19 18.44 6.09 -13.43
C HIS A 19 17.15 6.08 -14.24
N GLY A 20 16.11 5.46 -13.68
CA GLY A 20 14.79 5.47 -14.26
C GLY A 20 14.48 6.89 -14.72
N ALA A 21 14.00 7.02 -15.96
CA ALA A 21 13.61 8.31 -16.50
C ALA A 21 12.80 9.07 -15.43
N PRO A 22 13.09 10.35 -15.18
CA PRO A 22 12.31 11.11 -14.21
C PRO A 22 10.84 10.96 -14.62
N SER A 23 10.03 10.44 -13.69
CA SER A 23 8.58 10.38 -13.87
C SER A 23 8.15 11.80 -14.24
N ALA A 24 7.78 11.99 -15.51
CA ALA A 24 7.49 13.32 -16.02
C ALA A 24 6.33 13.87 -15.19
N ALA A 25 6.53 15.01 -14.54
CA ALA A 25 5.51 15.64 -13.73
C ALA A 25 4.21 15.73 -14.55
N PRO A 26 3.07 15.30 -14.00
CA PRO A 26 1.81 15.31 -14.74
C PRO A 26 1.55 16.73 -15.26
N SER A 27 1.26 16.85 -16.55
CA SER A 27 0.92 18.14 -17.17
C SER A 27 -0.23 18.79 -16.41
N ARG A 28 -0.32 20.13 -16.44
CA ARG A 28 -1.40 20.88 -15.75
C ARG A 28 -2.80 20.34 -16.08
N GLY A 29 -3.01 19.86 -17.32
CA GLY A 29 -4.26 19.22 -17.75
C GLY A 29 -4.49 17.84 -17.12
N THR A 30 -3.43 17.05 -16.94
CA THR A 30 -3.48 15.76 -16.22
C THR A 30 -3.86 15.97 -14.76
N GLY A 31 -3.31 16.99 -14.09
CA GLY A 31 -3.66 17.30 -12.69
C GLY A 31 -5.13 17.68 -12.51
N ILE A 32 -5.68 18.53 -13.38
CA ILE A 32 -7.11 18.91 -13.34
C ILE A 32 -7.99 17.69 -13.62
N ALA A 33 -7.65 16.88 -14.62
CA ALA A 33 -8.40 15.66 -14.93
C ALA A 33 -8.45 14.68 -13.74
N MET A 34 -7.32 14.52 -13.03
CA MET A 34 -7.25 13.68 -11.82
C MET A 34 -8.17 14.20 -10.72
N VAL A 35 -8.18 15.51 -10.45
CA VAL A 35 -9.08 16.11 -9.45
C VAL A 35 -10.55 15.92 -9.83
N VAL A 36 -10.90 16.12 -11.10
CA VAL A 36 -12.28 15.93 -11.58
C VAL A 36 -12.72 14.47 -11.45
N ILE A 37 -11.86 13.51 -11.80
CA ILE A 37 -12.13 12.08 -11.63
C ILE A 37 -12.32 11.73 -10.15
N GLY A 38 -11.46 12.25 -9.27
CA GLY A 38 -11.56 12.06 -7.82
C GLY A 38 -12.88 12.58 -7.26
N LEU A 39 -13.27 13.81 -7.63
CA LEU A 39 -14.53 14.41 -7.22
C LEU A 39 -15.74 13.64 -7.75
N ALA A 40 -15.71 13.22 -9.02
CA ALA A 40 -16.79 12.44 -9.62
C ALA A 40 -17.02 11.12 -8.88
N LEU A 41 -15.95 10.37 -8.58
CA LEU A 41 -16.04 9.11 -7.86
C LEU A 41 -16.45 9.30 -6.39
N ALA A 42 -16.04 10.39 -5.74
CA ALA A 42 -16.52 10.76 -4.40
C ALA A 42 -18.02 11.10 -4.40
N CYS A 43 -18.50 11.85 -5.39
CA CYS A 43 -19.91 12.13 -5.59
C CYS A 43 -20.71 10.84 -5.85
N VAL A 44 -20.19 9.93 -6.67
CA VAL A 44 -20.80 8.61 -6.91
C VAL A 44 -20.88 7.82 -5.62
N TRP A 45 -19.80 7.77 -4.83
CA TRP A 45 -19.81 7.10 -3.52
C TRP A 45 -20.84 7.71 -2.57
N ALA A 46 -20.90 9.04 -2.45
CA ALA A 46 -21.85 9.74 -1.60
C ALA A 46 -23.30 9.51 -2.07
N TYR A 47 -23.56 9.49 -3.38
CA TYR A 47 -24.86 9.16 -3.95
C TYR A 47 -25.26 7.71 -3.64
N LEU A 48 -24.35 6.76 -3.83
CA LEU A 48 -24.59 5.34 -3.51
C LEU A 48 -24.79 5.10 -2.00
N ARG A 49 -24.26 5.97 -1.14
CA ARG A 49 -24.32 5.85 0.33
C ARG A 49 -25.50 6.59 0.97
N PHE A 50 -25.80 7.80 0.51
CA PHE A 50 -26.76 8.71 1.14
C PHE A 50 -27.85 9.24 0.19
N GLY A 51 -27.61 9.22 -1.13
CA GLY A 51 -28.45 9.88 -2.12
C GLY A 51 -29.61 9.05 -2.67
N ARG A 52 -29.88 7.85 -2.14
CA ARG A 52 -31.02 7.02 -2.56
C ARG A 52 -32.24 7.27 -1.66
N PRO A 53 -33.21 8.12 -2.06
CA PRO A 53 -34.46 8.27 -1.31
C PRO A 53 -35.20 6.93 -1.27
N GLY A 54 -35.57 6.47 -0.07
CA GLY A 54 -36.26 5.20 0.16
C GLY A 54 -35.41 4.05 0.73
N VAL A 55 -34.09 4.24 0.89
CA VAL A 55 -33.19 3.35 1.65
C VAL A 55 -32.49 4.17 2.73
N ALA A 56 -33.30 4.74 3.62
CA ALA A 56 -32.80 5.38 4.83
C ALA A 56 -32.50 4.28 5.86
N GLY A 57 -31.22 3.92 5.96
CA GLY A 57 -30.72 3.00 6.98
C GLY A 57 -30.67 1.54 6.54
N ALA A 58 -29.54 0.92 6.89
CA ALA A 58 -29.37 -0.51 7.14
C ALA A 58 -29.61 -1.54 6.00
N ASP A 59 -28.49 -2.00 5.45
CA ASP A 59 -28.06 -3.42 5.49
C ASP A 59 -28.62 -4.46 4.50
N ALA A 60 -29.37 -4.07 3.47
CA ALA A 60 -29.68 -4.96 2.35
C ALA A 60 -29.58 -4.27 0.99
N SER A 61 -28.46 -3.59 0.72
CA SER A 61 -28.13 -3.29 -0.66
C SER A 61 -28.04 -4.62 -1.43
N PRO A 62 -28.69 -4.75 -2.61
CA PRO A 62 -28.53 -5.94 -3.44
C PRO A 62 -27.04 -6.27 -3.60
N PRO A 63 -26.62 -7.55 -3.68
CA PRO A 63 -25.20 -7.91 -3.70
C PRO A 63 -24.40 -7.14 -4.77
N ALA A 64 -25.04 -6.82 -5.91
CA ALA A 64 -24.48 -5.96 -6.94
C ALA A 64 -24.16 -4.52 -6.45
N VAL A 65 -25.06 -3.90 -5.68
CA VAL A 65 -24.87 -2.53 -5.17
C VAL A 65 -23.80 -2.49 -4.07
N ALA A 66 -23.75 -3.49 -3.19
CA ALA A 66 -22.69 -3.62 -2.18
C ALA A 66 -21.32 -3.79 -2.84
N LEU A 67 -21.21 -4.62 -3.88
CA LEU A 67 -19.99 -4.78 -4.66
C LEU A 67 -19.59 -3.46 -5.33
N LEU A 68 -20.54 -2.73 -5.95
CA LEU A 68 -20.27 -1.43 -6.56
C LEU A 68 -19.76 -0.40 -5.53
N GLN A 69 -20.30 -0.39 -4.30
CA GLN A 69 -19.80 0.45 -3.22
C GLN A 69 -18.34 0.10 -2.86
N HIS A 70 -18.02 -1.19 -2.66
CA HIS A 70 -16.66 -1.63 -2.36
C HIS A 70 -15.67 -1.29 -3.49
N ILE A 71 -16.07 -1.52 -4.75
CA ILE A 71 -15.25 -1.16 -5.91
C ILE A 71 -15.04 0.36 -6.00
N THR A 72 -16.07 1.16 -5.72
CA THR A 72 -15.94 2.63 -5.73
C THR A 72 -14.94 3.08 -4.66
N VAL A 73 -15.04 2.57 -3.42
CA VAL A 73 -14.07 2.86 -2.35
C VAL A 73 -12.68 2.37 -2.72
N PHE A 74 -12.56 1.19 -3.32
CA PHE A 74 -11.27 0.63 -3.74
C PHE A 74 -10.57 1.53 -4.77
N VAL A 75 -11.27 1.94 -5.84
CA VAL A 75 -10.71 2.84 -6.86
C VAL A 75 -10.33 4.19 -6.24
N MET A 76 -11.15 4.71 -5.33
CA MET A 76 -10.83 5.94 -4.60
C MET A 76 -9.60 5.81 -3.70
N ALA A 77 -9.45 4.70 -2.99
CA ALA A 77 -8.27 4.43 -2.18
C ALA A 77 -7.00 4.33 -3.03
N VAL A 78 -7.06 3.70 -4.22
CA VAL A 78 -5.93 3.65 -5.17
C VAL A 78 -5.56 5.05 -5.65
N PHE A 79 -6.55 5.86 -6.03
CA PHE A 79 -6.33 7.23 -6.47
C PHE A 79 -5.66 8.08 -5.39
N VAL A 80 -6.15 8.01 -4.15
CA VAL A 80 -5.54 8.70 -3.01
C VAL A 80 -4.12 8.19 -2.75
N GLY A 81 -3.90 6.88 -2.78
CA GLY A 81 -2.58 6.27 -2.59
C GLY A 81 -1.56 6.75 -3.63
N PHE A 82 -1.96 6.84 -4.90
CA PHE A 82 -1.11 7.39 -5.97
C PHE A 82 -0.70 8.84 -5.68
N GLN A 83 -1.65 9.70 -5.28
CA GLN A 83 -1.35 11.11 -4.99
C GLN A 83 -0.48 11.30 -3.75
N VAL A 84 -0.67 10.46 -2.72
CA VAL A 84 0.11 10.53 -1.48
C VAL A 84 1.55 10.07 -1.68
N VAL A 85 1.76 9.00 -2.45
CA VAL A 85 3.10 8.41 -2.66
C VAL A 85 3.88 9.13 -3.77
N GLY A 86 3.20 9.75 -4.74
CA GLY A 86 3.86 10.36 -5.91
C GLY A 86 4.80 11.54 -5.61
N ASN A 87 4.65 12.22 -4.47
CA ASN A 87 5.41 13.43 -4.13
C ASN A 87 6.34 13.26 -2.91
N VAL A 88 6.82 12.05 -2.64
CA VAL A 88 7.78 11.82 -1.54
C VAL A 88 9.18 12.31 -1.88
N THR A 89 9.90 12.85 -0.90
CA THR A 89 11.31 13.26 -1.08
C THR A 89 12.19 12.05 -1.38
N PRO A 90 13.19 12.13 -2.29
CA PRO A 90 14.02 10.99 -2.65
C PRO A 90 14.74 10.31 -1.47
N ALA A 91 15.13 11.07 -0.45
CA ALA A 91 15.74 10.55 0.77
C ALA A 91 14.81 9.61 1.59
N LEU A 92 13.50 9.67 1.33
CA LEU A 92 12.48 8.92 2.08
C LEU A 92 11.99 7.66 1.35
N HIS A 93 12.48 7.32 0.14
CA HIS A 93 12.02 6.10 -0.55
C HIS A 93 12.29 4.82 0.26
N THR A 94 13.45 4.73 0.91
CA THR A 94 13.81 3.57 1.74
C THR A 94 12.99 3.50 3.03
N PRO A 95 12.84 4.59 3.82
CA PRO A 95 11.87 4.64 4.92
C PRO A 95 10.43 4.32 4.47
N LEU A 96 10.00 4.84 3.32
CA LEU A 96 8.66 4.62 2.79
C LEU A 96 8.43 3.14 2.47
N MET A 97 9.42 2.47 1.87
CA MET A 97 9.35 1.03 1.62
C MET A 97 9.10 0.25 2.92
N SER A 98 9.82 0.60 4.00
CA SER A 98 9.62 -0.01 5.32
C SER A 98 8.24 0.29 5.90
N VAL A 99 7.72 1.53 5.74
CA VAL A 99 6.38 1.89 6.20
C VAL A 99 5.31 1.10 5.45
N THR A 100 5.42 0.97 4.13
CA THR A 100 4.46 0.19 3.33
C THR A 100 4.45 -1.29 3.74
N ASN A 101 5.60 -1.83 4.16
CA ASN A 101 5.67 -3.17 4.73
C ASN A 101 5.00 -3.26 6.10
N ALA A 102 4.97 -2.20 6.92
CA ALA A 102 4.22 -2.18 8.18
C ALA A 102 2.69 -2.04 7.95
N ILE A 103 2.29 -1.25 6.93
CA ILE A 103 0.88 -1.01 6.58
C ILE A 103 0.24 -2.28 6.01
N SER A 104 0.99 -3.13 5.30
CA SER A 104 0.47 -4.42 4.81
C SER A 104 0.03 -5.36 5.94
N GLY A 105 0.45 -5.10 7.19
CA GLY A 105 -0.04 -5.73 8.40
C GLY A 105 -1.55 -5.58 8.67
N ILE A 106 -2.29 -4.80 7.86
CA ILE A 106 -3.76 -4.71 7.89
C ILE A 106 -4.47 -6.07 7.84
N ILE A 107 -3.80 -7.11 7.33
CA ILE A 107 -4.26 -8.51 7.38
C ILE A 107 -4.64 -8.97 8.80
N VAL A 108 -4.14 -8.30 9.86
CA VAL A 108 -4.54 -8.54 11.26
C VAL A 108 -6.05 -8.45 11.45
N VAL A 109 -6.74 -7.56 10.72
CA VAL A 109 -8.20 -7.41 10.80
C VAL A 109 -8.90 -8.70 10.39
N GLY A 110 -8.42 -9.34 9.32
CA GLY A 110 -8.94 -10.63 8.86
C GLY A 110 -8.70 -11.76 9.86
N GLY A 111 -7.52 -11.79 10.49
CA GLY A 111 -7.19 -12.75 11.54
C GLY A 111 -8.07 -12.60 12.79
N LEU A 112 -8.31 -11.35 13.22
CA LEU A 112 -9.18 -11.07 14.36
C LEU A 112 -10.62 -11.51 14.08
N ILE A 113 -11.19 -11.13 12.94
CA ILE A 113 -12.55 -11.56 12.55
C ILE A 113 -12.61 -13.10 12.41
N GLY A 114 -11.59 -13.73 11.82
CA GLY A 114 -11.56 -15.18 11.64
C GLY A 114 -11.42 -15.98 12.94
N SER A 115 -11.00 -15.35 14.03
CA SER A 115 -10.80 -16.00 15.33
C SER A 115 -12.05 -16.06 16.21
N THR A 116 -13.15 -15.41 15.82
CA THR A 116 -14.40 -15.36 16.61
C THR A 116 -15.30 -16.59 16.45
N GLY A 117 -14.89 -17.59 15.64
CA GLY A 117 -15.68 -18.79 15.36
C GLY A 117 -15.53 -19.90 16.41
N PRO A 118 -16.26 -21.02 16.23
CA PRO A 118 -16.09 -22.22 17.06
C PRO A 118 -14.66 -22.76 16.99
N LEU A 119 -14.18 -23.33 18.09
CA LEU A 119 -12.84 -23.93 18.16
C LEU A 119 -12.67 -24.99 17.07
N GLY A 120 -11.66 -24.80 16.22
CA GLY A 120 -11.40 -25.65 15.07
C GLY A 120 -10.18 -25.16 14.28
N ALA A 121 -9.86 -25.85 13.19
CA ALA A 121 -8.70 -25.56 12.37
C ALA A 121 -8.70 -24.12 11.81
N SER A 122 -9.87 -23.58 11.46
CA SER A 122 -10.04 -22.21 10.97
C SER A 122 -9.61 -21.16 11.98
N VAL A 123 -10.03 -21.31 13.25
CA VAL A 123 -9.63 -20.43 14.34
C VAL A 123 -8.13 -20.56 14.61
N GLY A 124 -7.59 -21.78 14.57
CA GLY A 124 -6.13 -21.99 14.68
C GLY A 124 -5.34 -21.23 13.62
N VAL A 125 -5.76 -21.28 12.36
CA VAL A 125 -5.15 -20.53 11.25
C VAL A 125 -5.31 -19.02 11.46
N ALA A 126 -6.48 -18.56 11.92
CA ALA A 126 -6.72 -17.14 12.19
C ALA A 126 -5.84 -16.58 13.32
N VAL A 127 -5.58 -17.37 14.36
CA VAL A 127 -4.64 -17.01 15.44
C VAL A 127 -3.21 -16.91 14.92
N VAL A 128 -2.76 -17.89 14.11
CA VAL A 128 -1.43 -17.85 13.48
C VAL A 128 -1.29 -16.66 12.52
N ALA A 129 -2.32 -16.38 11.72
CA ALA A 129 -2.36 -15.21 10.84
C ALA A 129 -2.25 -13.90 11.65
N THR A 130 -2.96 -13.80 12.76
CA THR A 130 -2.90 -12.64 13.68
C THR A 130 -1.51 -12.47 14.27
N LEU A 131 -0.84 -13.58 14.65
CA LEU A 131 0.53 -13.56 15.15
C LEU A 131 1.50 -12.99 14.10
N PHE A 132 1.47 -13.52 12.87
CA PHE A 132 2.34 -13.04 11.79
C PHE A 132 2.04 -11.59 11.38
N ALA A 133 0.77 -11.21 11.37
CA ALA A 133 0.38 -9.82 11.12
C ALA A 133 0.95 -8.88 12.20
N THR A 134 0.90 -9.29 13.46
CA THR A 134 1.44 -8.51 14.58
C THR A 134 2.96 -8.34 14.47
N ILE A 135 3.68 -9.40 14.06
CA ILE A 135 5.13 -9.34 13.80
C ILE A 135 5.44 -8.37 12.67
N ASN A 136 4.66 -8.39 11.58
CA ASN A 136 4.81 -7.47 10.45
C ASN A 136 4.61 -6.01 10.88
N ILE A 137 3.56 -5.72 11.65
CA ILE A 137 3.27 -4.39 12.19
C ILE A 137 4.42 -3.92 13.10
N ALA A 138 4.75 -4.72 14.12
CA ALA A 138 5.74 -4.35 15.12
C ALA A 138 7.15 -4.19 14.51
N GLY A 139 7.57 -5.15 13.69
CA GLY A 139 8.84 -5.13 13.00
C GLY A 139 8.95 -3.99 11.99
N GLY A 140 7.92 -3.79 11.17
CA GLY A 140 7.87 -2.73 10.17
C GLY A 140 7.96 -1.34 10.79
N PHE A 141 7.21 -1.08 11.87
CA PHE A 141 7.29 0.21 12.57
C PHE A 141 8.60 0.41 13.34
N LEU A 142 9.18 -0.66 13.92
CA LEU A 142 10.47 -0.56 14.60
C LEU A 142 11.60 -0.19 13.63
N VAL A 143 11.67 -0.86 12.48
CA VAL A 143 12.67 -0.56 11.43
C VAL A 143 12.47 0.84 10.90
N THR A 144 11.22 1.23 10.61
CA THR A 144 10.89 2.59 10.18
C THR A 144 11.37 3.64 11.19
N ARG A 145 11.11 3.44 12.49
CA ARG A 145 11.57 4.38 13.54
C ARG A 145 13.09 4.50 13.58
N ARG A 146 13.82 3.39 13.43
CA ARG A 146 15.29 3.39 13.34
C ARG A 146 15.77 4.15 12.11
N MET A 147 15.11 3.97 10.97
CA MET A 147 15.42 4.70 9.74
C MET A 147 15.18 6.21 9.88
N LEU A 148 14.03 6.60 10.44
CA LEU A 148 13.67 8.00 10.63
C LEU A 148 14.51 8.69 11.71
N ALA A 149 14.98 7.96 12.73
CA ALA A 149 15.85 8.50 13.76
C ALA A 149 17.19 9.00 13.21
N MET A 150 17.67 8.45 12.09
CA MET A 150 18.90 8.91 11.43
C MET A 150 18.76 10.25 10.71
N PHE A 151 17.54 10.78 10.57
CA PHE A 151 17.27 12.10 9.98
C PHE A 151 17.02 13.19 11.04
N ARG A 152 16.95 12.84 12.32
CA ARG A 152 16.87 13.81 13.42
C ARG A 152 18.28 14.33 13.72
N LYS A 153 18.46 15.65 13.64
CA LYS A 153 19.60 16.34 14.24
C LYS A 153 19.47 16.36 15.76
#